data_AF-A0AAV7LGN9-F1
#
_entry.id   AF-A0AAV7LGN9-F1
#
_cell.length_a   1.000
_cell.length_b   1.000
_cell.length_c   1.000
_cell.angle_alpha   90.00
_cell.angle_beta   90.00
_cell.angle_gamma   90.00
#
_symmetry.space_group_name_H-M   'P 1'
#
loop_
_entity.id
_entity.type
_entity.pdbx_description
1 polymer ?
#
loop_
_entity_poly.entity_id
_entity_poly.type
_entity_poly.pdbx_seq_one_letter_code
_entity_poly.pdbx_strand_id
1 'polypeptide(L)'
;MLEPSWVNVFLGNENVTVDDNIRKARENVKANNRKIYFDHKRSVKVTKVNVGDWAMIKRPGFQSGGSKLSKPMKVIKIFNNAIRTDDHRVWNLNRVVPYRGKEMSDAEDAEENDNSSLGKDNSSTDDFLRRSDRKTRRPAYLKDYM
;
A
#
# COMPACT_ATOMS: atom_id res chain seq x y z
N MET A 1 -54.77 25.27 -57.86
CA MET A 1 -53.78 24.17 -57.80
C MET A 1 -52.83 24.49 -56.66
N LEU A 2 -52.94 23.78 -55.55
CA LEU A 2 -52.17 23.96 -54.33
C LEU A 2 -51.67 22.57 -53.93
N GLU A 3 -50.37 22.34 -53.97
CA GLU A 3 -49.72 21.17 -53.37
C GLU A 3 -48.51 21.66 -52.56
N PRO A 4 -48.26 21.13 -51.35
CA PRO A 4 -47.59 21.85 -50.28
C PRO A 4 -46.07 21.62 -50.25
N SER A 5 -45.34 22.64 -49.81
CA SER A 5 -43.92 22.61 -49.49
C SER A 5 -43.63 21.58 -48.38
N TRP A 6 -42.85 20.55 -48.69
CA TRP A 6 -42.29 19.65 -47.69
C TRP A 6 -41.16 20.37 -46.94
N VAL A 7 -41.48 20.87 -45.75
CA VAL A 7 -40.50 21.36 -44.77
C VAL A 7 -39.83 20.13 -44.16
N ASN A 8 -38.57 19.87 -44.52
CA ASN A 8 -37.74 18.89 -43.80
C ASN A 8 -37.37 19.47 -42.43
N VAL A 9 -38.13 19.07 -41.41
CA VAL A 9 -37.76 19.29 -40.01
C VAL A 9 -36.64 18.30 -39.66
N PHE A 10 -35.39 18.78 -39.68
CA PHE A 10 -34.28 18.08 -39.04
C PHE A 10 -34.50 18.09 -37.52
N LEU A 11 -35.08 17.01 -36.99
CA LEU A 11 -35.00 16.67 -35.58
C LEU A 11 -33.62 16.04 -35.34
N GLY A 12 -32.63 16.90 -35.07
CA GLY A 12 -31.54 16.48 -34.21
C GLY A 12 -32.13 16.18 -32.84
N ASN A 13 -31.96 14.95 -32.34
CA ASN A 13 -31.77 14.66 -30.93
C ASN A 13 -31.41 13.18 -30.71
N GLU A 14 -30.23 12.99 -30.12
CA GLU A 14 -30.01 12.12 -28.96
C GLU A 14 -30.28 10.61 -29.10
N ASN A 15 -29.36 9.89 -29.74
CA ASN A 15 -29.19 8.46 -29.50
C ASN A 15 -27.90 8.20 -28.71
N VAL A 16 -27.83 8.73 -27.48
CA VAL A 16 -26.96 8.09 -26.47
C VAL A 16 -27.72 6.85 -26.03
N THR A 17 -27.36 5.71 -26.59
CA THR A 17 -27.99 4.42 -26.29
C THR A 17 -28.00 4.19 -24.78
N VAL A 18 -29.13 3.71 -24.26
CA VAL A 18 -29.34 3.42 -22.82
C VAL A 18 -28.18 2.59 -22.24
N ASP A 19 -27.58 1.74 -23.06
CA ASP A 19 -26.40 0.93 -22.75
C ASP A 19 -25.13 1.74 -22.42
N ASP A 20 -24.90 2.87 -23.10
CA ASP A 20 -23.76 3.73 -22.82
C ASP A 20 -23.92 4.50 -21.50
N ASN A 21 -25.15 4.88 -21.17
CA ASN A 21 -25.47 5.51 -19.88
C ASN A 21 -25.29 4.52 -18.73
N ILE A 22 -25.74 3.27 -18.90
CA ILE A 22 -25.53 2.19 -17.91
C ILE A 22 -24.04 1.87 -17.74
N ARG A 23 -23.28 1.84 -18.85
CA ARG A 23 -21.83 1.60 -18.82
C ARG A 23 -21.09 2.70 -18.06
N LYS A 24 -21.36 3.97 -18.37
CA LYS A 24 -20.77 5.12 -17.65
C LYS A 24 -21.13 5.12 -16.17
N ALA A 25 -22.38 4.80 -15.82
CA ALA A 25 -22.79 4.68 -14.42
C ALA A 25 -21.97 3.61 -13.67
N ARG A 26 -21.76 2.44 -14.28
CA ARG A 26 -20.93 1.36 -13.71
C ARG A 26 -19.46 1.77 -13.56
N GLU A 27 -18.90 2.48 -14.52
CA GLU A 27 -17.53 2.99 -14.45
C GLU A 27 -17.36 4.03 -13.33
N ASN A 28 -18.32 4.93 -13.16
CA ASN A 28 -18.33 5.93 -12.10
C ASN A 28 -18.41 5.27 -10.71
N VAL A 29 -19.26 4.25 -10.54
CA VAL A 29 -19.32 3.47 -9.30
C VAL A 29 -17.99 2.77 -9.02
N LYS A 30 -17.36 2.16 -10.04
CA LYS A 30 -16.04 1.52 -9.90
C LYS A 30 -14.94 2.55 -9.56
N ALA A 31 -14.97 3.74 -10.14
CA ALA A 31 -14.03 4.81 -9.84
C ALA A 31 -14.21 5.31 -8.40
N ASN A 32 -15.44 5.51 -7.96
CA ASN A 32 -15.75 5.96 -6.62
C ASN A 32 -15.34 4.93 -5.56
N ASN A 33 -15.64 3.65 -5.79
CA ASN A 33 -15.23 2.58 -4.88
C ASN A 33 -13.70 2.47 -4.74
N ARG A 34 -12.97 2.66 -5.84
CA ARG A 34 -11.50 2.72 -5.82
C ARG A 34 -11.02 3.92 -5.01
N LYS A 35 -11.61 5.10 -5.23
CA LYS A 35 -11.29 6.32 -4.47
C LYS A 35 -11.51 6.11 -2.97
N ILE A 36 -12.68 5.62 -2.57
CA ILE A 36 -13.04 5.33 -1.17
C ILE A 36 -12.04 4.36 -0.53
N TYR A 37 -11.66 3.30 -1.24
CA TYR A 37 -10.66 2.34 -0.77
C TYR A 37 -9.28 3.00 -0.57
N PHE A 38 -8.82 3.81 -1.53
CA PHE A 38 -7.54 4.50 -1.43
C PHE A 38 -7.53 5.58 -0.34
N ASP A 39 -8.63 6.32 -0.18
CA ASP A 39 -8.78 7.35 0.85
C ASP A 39 -8.78 6.71 2.25
N HIS A 40 -9.53 5.62 2.47
CA HIS A 40 -9.45 4.84 3.71
C HIS A 40 -8.05 4.28 3.95
N LYS A 41 -7.39 3.74 2.92
CA LYS A 41 -6.03 3.21 3.04
C LYS A 41 -5.01 4.30 3.40
N ARG A 42 -5.22 5.55 2.95
CA ARG A 42 -4.37 6.71 3.28
C ARG A 42 -4.65 7.27 4.67
N SER A 43 -5.90 7.34 5.11
CA SER A 43 -6.26 7.91 6.42
C SER A 43 -5.80 7.05 7.61
N VAL A 44 -5.64 5.74 7.41
CA VAL A 44 -5.38 4.77 8.50
C VAL A 44 -3.95 4.81 9.08
N LYS A 45 -2.98 5.51 8.47
CA LYS A 45 -1.57 5.44 8.92
C LYS A 45 -0.94 6.81 9.21
N VAL A 46 -1.57 7.60 10.09
CA VAL A 46 -0.89 8.75 10.66
C VAL A 46 0.01 8.26 11.80
N THR A 47 1.31 8.22 11.56
CA THR A 47 2.29 7.89 12.59
C THR A 47 2.31 9.01 13.63
N LYS A 48 1.85 8.73 14.85
CA LYS A 48 1.95 9.67 15.98
C LYS A 48 3.31 9.50 16.65
N VAL A 49 4.12 10.55 16.66
CA VAL A 49 5.45 10.61 17.30
C VAL A 49 5.54 11.96 18.00
N ASN A 50 6.12 12.01 19.19
CA ASN A 50 6.30 13.24 19.97
C ASN A 50 7.79 13.64 20.05
N VAL A 51 8.05 14.88 20.47
CA VAL A 51 9.42 15.34 20.75
C VAL A 51 9.94 14.60 21.98
N GLY A 52 11.15 14.06 21.89
CA GLY A 52 11.76 13.25 22.92
C GLY A 52 11.62 11.74 22.70
N ASP A 53 10.69 11.30 21.85
CA ASP A 53 10.51 9.89 21.53
C ASP A 53 11.70 9.34 20.71
N TRP A 54 11.91 8.03 20.84
CA TRP A 54 12.82 7.29 19.98
C TRP A 54 12.10 6.79 18.72
N ALA A 55 12.71 6.98 17.56
CA ALA A 55 12.17 6.52 16.29
C ALA A 55 13.25 5.93 15.39
N MET A 56 12.87 4.96 14.57
CA MET A 56 13.70 4.41 13.49
C MET A 56 13.25 4.97 12.14
N ILE A 57 14.19 5.11 11.21
CA ILE A 57 13.94 5.68 9.89
C ILE A 57 14.16 4.63 8.81
N LYS A 58 13.20 4.50 7.88
CA LYS A 58 13.35 3.67 6.68
C LYS A 58 14.39 4.27 5.73
N ARG A 59 15.54 3.61 5.58
CA ARG A 59 16.66 4.09 4.76
C ARG A 59 16.29 4.17 3.26
N PRO A 60 16.66 5.25 2.55
CA PRO A 60 16.46 5.34 1.10
C PRO A 60 17.43 4.43 0.37
N GLY A 61 16.96 3.77 -0.69
CA GLY A 61 17.83 2.96 -1.56
C GLY A 61 18.50 1.79 -0.84
N PHE A 62 17.82 1.15 0.12
CA PHE A 62 18.41 0.02 0.83
C PHE A 62 18.81 -1.09 -0.16
N GLN A 63 20.04 -1.59 -0.04
CA GLN A 63 20.54 -2.72 -0.81
C GLN A 63 20.10 -4.03 -0.15
N SER A 64 19.86 -5.07 -0.96
CA SER A 64 19.51 -6.41 -0.48
C SER A 64 20.61 -6.95 0.44
N GLY A 65 20.24 -7.39 1.64
CA GLY A 65 21.15 -7.91 2.67
C GLY A 65 21.37 -7.00 3.88
N GLY A 66 21.01 -5.71 3.79
CA GLY A 66 21.10 -4.76 4.91
C GLY A 66 19.79 -4.55 5.67
N SER A 67 19.87 -4.01 6.90
CA SER A 67 18.68 -3.58 7.63
C SER A 67 18.00 -2.40 6.91
N LYS A 68 16.70 -2.55 6.68
CA LYS A 68 15.84 -1.53 6.06
C LYS A 68 15.63 -0.29 6.95
N LEU A 69 15.86 -0.44 8.25
CA LEU A 69 15.65 0.58 9.27
C LEU A 69 17.00 1.09 9.79
N SER A 70 17.05 2.36 10.15
CA SER A 70 18.17 2.94 10.90
C SER A 70 18.20 2.40 12.34
N LYS A 71 19.31 2.69 13.03
CA LYS A 71 19.34 2.63 14.49
C LYS A 71 18.24 3.55 15.08
N PRO A 72 17.73 3.28 16.28
CA PRO A 72 16.84 4.18 16.99
C PRO A 72 17.52 5.54 17.20
N MET A 73 16.80 6.62 16.91
CA MET A 73 17.27 8.00 16.98
C MET A 73 16.26 8.85 17.73
N LYS A 74 16.73 9.85 18.47
CA LYS A 74 15.85 10.70 19.27
C LYS A 74 15.24 11.81 18.42
N VAL A 75 13.94 12.04 18.58
CA VAL A 75 13.23 13.13 17.90
C VAL A 75 13.45 14.44 18.65
N ILE A 76 14.16 15.39 18.02
CA ILE A 76 14.42 16.73 18.58
C ILE A 76 13.26 17.69 18.31
N LYS A 77 12.69 17.64 17.10
CA LYS A 77 11.66 18.60 16.68
C LYS A 77 10.70 17.97 15.68
N ILE A 78 9.43 18.38 15.75
CA ILE A 78 8.38 17.95 14.82
C ILE A 78 7.91 19.14 14.00
N PHE A 79 7.74 18.89 12.70
CA PHE A 79 7.09 19.76 11.73
C PHE A 79 5.82 19.07 11.22
N ASN A 80 4.99 19.77 10.44
CA ASN A 80 3.70 19.25 9.95
C ASN A 80 3.78 17.87 9.25
N ASN A 81 4.86 17.59 8.50
CA ASN A 81 5.06 16.31 7.80
C ASN A 81 6.50 15.79 7.86
N ALA A 82 7.28 16.27 8.82
CA ALA A 82 8.68 15.91 8.96
C ALA A 82 9.12 15.98 10.41
N ILE A 83 10.22 15.29 10.72
CA ILE A 83 10.87 15.33 12.03
C ILE A 83 12.34 15.69 11.85
N ARG A 84 12.92 16.33 12.87
CA ARG A 84 14.36 16.48 13.03
C ARG A 84 14.85 15.53 14.10
N THR A 85 15.87 14.74 13.77
CA THR A 85 16.50 13.80 14.69
C THR A 85 17.76 14.39 15.34
N ASP A 86 18.32 13.67 16.31
CA ASP A 86 19.64 13.88 16.94
C ASP A 86 20.78 14.15 15.95
N ASP A 87 20.84 13.42 14.83
CA ASP A 87 21.80 13.65 13.73
C ASP A 87 21.62 15.00 13.00
N HIS A 88 20.75 15.88 13.49
CA HIS A 88 20.32 17.16 12.91
C HIS A 88 19.68 17.08 11.52
N ARG A 89 19.52 15.87 10.97
CA ARG A 89 18.87 15.59 9.69
C ARG A 89 17.35 15.66 9.79
N VAL A 90 16.71 15.99 8.67
CA VAL A 90 15.25 16.12 8.57
C VAL A 90 14.69 14.98 7.74
N TRP A 91 13.69 14.29 8.30
CA TRP A 91 13.08 13.11 7.70
C TRP A 91 11.57 13.26 7.56
N ASN A 92 11.01 12.79 6.45
CA ASN A 92 9.57 12.79 6.23
C ASN A 92 8.87 11.79 7.17
N LEU A 93 7.75 12.19 7.79
CA LEU A 93 6.98 11.39 8.75
C LEU A 93 6.61 9.99 8.21
N ASN A 94 6.37 9.86 6.91
CA ASN A 94 6.04 8.60 6.25
C ASN A 94 7.15 7.53 6.34
N ARG A 95 8.39 7.97 6.62
CA ARG A 95 9.57 7.11 6.73
C ARG A 95 9.90 6.76 8.17
N VAL A 96 9.23 7.42 9.12
CA VAL A 96 9.45 7.29 10.56
C VAL A 96 8.64 6.10 11.06
N VAL A 97 9.29 5.28 11.88
CA VAL A 97 8.68 4.15 12.59
C VAL A 97 8.94 4.38 14.08
N PRO A 98 7.91 4.49 14.93
CA PRO A 98 8.10 4.70 16.36
C PRO A 98 8.81 3.48 16.95
N TYR A 99 9.86 3.72 17.72
CA TYR A 99 10.57 2.67 18.43
C TYR A 99 9.88 2.43 19.77
N ARG A 100 9.50 1.18 20.05
CA ARG A 100 8.84 0.78 21.31
C ARG A 100 9.77 0.02 22.26
N GLY A 101 11.07 -0.04 21.95
CA GLY A 101 12.04 -0.68 22.84
C GLY A 101 12.38 0.22 24.03
N LYS A 102 12.97 -0.38 25.05
CA LYS A 102 13.49 0.32 26.23
C LYS A 102 14.57 1.31 25.78
N GLU A 103 14.61 2.48 26.41
CA GLU A 103 15.60 3.53 26.12
C GLU A 103 17.01 2.91 26.04
N MET A 104 17.71 3.15 24.93
CA MET A 104 19.13 2.80 24.88
C MET A 104 19.84 3.85 25.74
N SER A 105 20.09 3.49 27.00
CA SER A 105 21.12 4.16 27.79
C SER A 105 22.42 4.07 27.00
N ASP A 106 23.16 5.17 26.91
CA ASP A 106 24.48 5.26 26.28
C ASP A 106 25.45 4.25 26.94
N ALA A 107 25.35 3.00 26.55
CA ALA A 107 26.31 1.96 26.83
C ALA A 107 27.12 1.83 25.55
N GLU A 108 28.28 2.49 25.55
CA GLU A 108 29.38 2.16 24.67
C GLU A 108 29.68 0.65 24.78
N ASP A 109 30.14 0.09 23.67
CA ASP A 109 30.73 -1.25 23.51
C ASP A 109 29.81 -2.47 23.64
N ALA A 110 29.46 -3.04 22.48
CA ALA A 110 29.30 -4.49 22.29
C ALA A 110 29.46 -4.84 20.79
N GLU A 111 30.67 -4.70 20.27
CA GLU A 111 31.16 -5.69 19.30
C GLU A 111 31.56 -6.91 20.13
N GLU A 112 30.79 -8.01 20.07
CA GLU A 112 31.30 -9.38 20.01
C GLU A 112 30.14 -10.37 19.84
N ASN A 113 30.12 -10.92 18.63
CA ASN A 113 29.83 -12.31 18.25
C ASN A 113 29.38 -13.27 19.36
N ASP A 114 28.18 -13.87 19.24
CA ASP A 114 27.91 -15.17 19.85
C ASP A 114 26.96 -16.02 18.99
N ASN A 115 27.55 -17.10 18.44
CA ASN A 115 26.86 -18.22 17.82
C ASN A 115 25.98 -18.91 18.86
N SER A 116 24.66 -18.70 18.82
CA SER A 116 23.72 -19.58 19.51
C SER A 116 23.06 -20.54 18.51
N SER A 117 23.63 -21.74 18.47
CA SER A 117 22.99 -22.98 18.06
C SER A 117 21.64 -23.14 18.78
N LEU A 118 20.54 -23.05 18.03
CA LEU A 118 19.21 -23.33 18.55
C LEU A 118 18.50 -24.31 17.60
N GLY A 119 18.30 -25.52 18.13
CA GLY A 119 17.11 -26.35 17.92
C GLY A 119 16.79 -26.76 16.48
N LYS A 120 17.12 -28.00 16.13
CA LYS A 120 16.34 -28.72 15.11
C LYS A 120 15.07 -29.24 15.78
N ASP A 121 14.06 -28.39 15.87
CA ASP A 121 12.72 -28.80 16.28
C ASP A 121 12.05 -29.43 15.05
N ASN A 122 11.96 -30.75 15.05
CA ASN A 122 11.15 -31.53 14.13
C ASN A 122 9.67 -31.19 14.37
N SER A 123 9.17 -30.12 13.75
CA SER A 123 7.73 -29.90 13.64
C SER A 123 7.23 -30.58 12.36
N SER A 124 6.29 -31.50 12.56
CA SER A 124 5.60 -32.29 11.53
C SER A 124 5.17 -31.40 10.37
N THR A 125 5.70 -31.67 9.18
CA THR A 125 5.30 -31.03 7.93
C THR A 125 3.98 -31.63 7.44
N ASP A 126 2.91 -31.44 8.20
CA ASP A 126 1.55 -31.73 7.76
C ASP A 126 0.77 -30.41 7.67
N ASP A 127 0.15 -30.19 6.50
CA ASP A 127 -0.95 -29.24 6.24
C ASP A 127 -0.69 -27.75 6.00
N PHE A 128 0.33 -27.39 5.22
CA PHE A 128 0.29 -26.15 4.43
C PHE A 128 0.44 -26.41 2.94
N LEU A 129 -0.63 -26.86 2.28
CA LEU A 129 -0.71 -26.80 0.82
C LEU A 129 -0.44 -25.36 0.34
N ARG A 130 0.63 -25.17 -0.43
CA ARG A 130 0.91 -23.87 -1.05
C ARG A 130 -0.22 -23.54 -2.02
N ARG A 131 -0.52 -22.24 -2.20
CA ARG A 131 -1.54 -21.78 -3.16
C ARG A 131 -1.28 -22.31 -4.59
N SER A 132 -0.04 -22.59 -4.95
CA SER A 132 0.39 -23.20 -6.22
C SER A 132 -0.08 -24.64 -6.40
N ASP A 133 -0.32 -25.37 -5.31
CA ASP A 133 -0.58 -26.80 -5.33
C ASP A 133 -2.08 -27.11 -5.39
N ARG A 134 -2.91 -26.08 -5.24
CA ARG A 134 -4.36 -26.18 -5.46
C ARG A 134 -4.59 -26.38 -6.95
N LYS A 135 -5.07 -27.57 -7.33
CA LYS A 135 -5.59 -27.84 -8.69
C LYS A 135 -6.59 -26.74 -9.05
N THR A 136 -6.20 -25.84 -9.93
CA THR A 136 -7.12 -24.85 -10.49
C THR A 136 -8.11 -25.61 -11.37
N ARG A 137 -9.41 -25.39 -11.18
CA ARG A 137 -10.40 -25.86 -12.16
C ARG A 137 -10.02 -25.21 -13.49
N ARG A 138 -9.71 -26.02 -14.50
CA ARG A 138 -9.41 -25.53 -15.85
C ARG A 138 -10.56 -24.62 -16.31
N PRO A 139 -10.25 -23.45 -16.87
CA PRO A 139 -11.29 -22.55 -17.33
C PRO A 139 -12.11 -23.22 -18.44
N ALA A 140 -13.42 -22.93 -18.46
CA ALA A 140 -14.40 -23.70 -19.23
C ALA A 140 -14.12 -23.76 -20.74
N TYR A 141 -13.49 -22.73 -21.31
CA TYR A 141 -13.16 -22.64 -22.74
C TYR A 141 -12.07 -23.62 -23.19
N LEU A 142 -11.38 -24.28 -22.26
CA LEU A 142 -10.31 -25.24 -22.57
C LEU A 142 -10.82 -26.69 -22.62
N LYS A 143 -12.12 -26.92 -22.43
CA LYS A 143 -12.74 -28.25 -22.51
C LYS A 143 -12.99 -28.70 -23.94
N ASP A 144 -13.13 -27.75 -24.86
CA ASP A 144 -13.57 -28.04 -26.24
C ASP A 144 -12.41 -28.27 -27.22
N TYR A 145 -11.16 -28.21 -26.73
CA TYR A 145 -9.93 -28.32 -27.53
C TYR A 145 -9.16 -29.64 -27.31
N MET A 146 -9.79 -30.68 -26.77
CA MET A 146 -9.21 -32.03 -26.69
C MET A 146 -10.20 -33.10 -27.11
#